data_AF-A0A8J2JJT8-F1
#
_entry.id   AF-A0A8J2JJT8-F1
#
_cell.length_a   1.000
_cell.length_b   1.000
_cell.length_c   1.000
_cell.angle_alpha   90.00
_cell.angle_beta   90.00
_cell.angle_gamma   90.00
#
_symmetry.space_group_name_H-M   'P 1'
#
loop_
_entity.id
_entity.type
_entity.pdbx_description
1 polymer ?
#
loop_
_entity_poly.entity_id
_entity_poly.type
_entity_poly.pdbx_seq_one_letter_code
_entity_poly.pdbx_strand_id
1 'polypeptide(L)'
;MFNPSKFNVLSLLCHVLFWNNFVTVTGTGTSSVSQTCSGICTRDQNECKNQGGKVFGSCENGYTCCDTTWKDTSSCGAIKASKNPVYFVSPDYPAFIGRDIVCTFGLTLAEDVVAVRIDFLDVEMDGLSYFPRGASCESDMFILKGFKTWTPPSLCGNLTGYSSKYL
;
A
#
# COMPACT_ATOMS: atom_id res chain seq x y z
N MET A 1 12.73 -19.34 20.41
CA MET A 1 12.26 -18.08 21.00
C MET A 1 11.65 -17.25 19.87
N PHE A 2 10.32 -17.21 19.78
CA PHE A 2 9.61 -16.30 18.88
C PHE A 2 9.70 -14.90 19.49
N ASN A 3 10.23 -13.93 18.73
CA ASN A 3 10.28 -12.53 19.15
C ASN A 3 8.98 -11.85 18.66
N PRO A 4 8.04 -11.47 19.54
CA PRO A 4 6.71 -10.99 19.17
C PRO A 4 6.67 -9.54 18.63
N SER A 5 7.82 -8.98 18.26
CA SER A 5 7.97 -7.57 17.87
C SER A 5 7.89 -7.31 16.36
N LYS A 6 7.43 -8.26 15.53
CA LYS A 6 7.52 -8.15 14.07
C LYS A 6 6.18 -7.75 13.46
N PHE A 7 6.16 -6.52 12.95
CA PHE A 7 5.00 -5.85 12.38
C PHE A 7 4.83 -6.26 10.91
N ASN A 8 3.65 -6.77 10.57
CA ASN A 8 3.24 -7.09 9.19
C ASN A 8 2.15 -6.11 8.78
N VAL A 9 2.58 -5.03 8.16
CA VAL A 9 1.75 -3.88 7.78
C VAL A 9 2.14 -3.50 6.35
N LEU A 10 1.19 -3.49 5.42
CA LEU A 10 1.44 -3.17 4.01
C LEU A 10 0.46 -2.11 3.52
N SER A 11 0.98 -0.98 3.05
CA SER A 11 0.26 0.05 2.30
C SER A 11 1.05 0.43 1.06
N LEU A 12 0.41 0.28 -0.10
CA LEU A 12 1.00 0.47 -1.42
C LEU A 12 0.17 1.45 -2.25
N LEU A 13 0.87 2.21 -3.07
CA LEU A 13 0.32 3.08 -4.10
C LEU A 13 0.86 2.65 -5.46
N CYS A 14 -0.03 2.32 -6.39
CA CYS A 14 0.29 1.97 -7.75
C CYS A 14 -0.07 3.14 -8.69
N HIS A 15 0.94 3.64 -9.40
CA HIS A 15 0.78 4.59 -10.49
C HIS A 15 0.76 3.86 -11.83
N VAL A 16 -0.27 4.13 -12.63
CA VAL A 16 -0.43 3.60 -13.99
C VAL A 16 0.08 4.65 -14.98
N LEU A 17 1.04 4.27 -15.84
CA LEU A 17 1.68 5.17 -16.79
C LEU A 17 1.22 4.84 -18.22
N PHE A 18 0.74 5.86 -18.96
CA PHE A 18 0.17 5.75 -20.31
C PHE A 18 1.10 6.34 -21.38
N TRP A 19 0.99 5.85 -22.63
CA TRP A 19 1.89 6.22 -23.74
C TRP A 19 1.96 7.72 -24.07
N ASN A 20 0.86 8.47 -23.87
CA ASN A 20 0.75 9.86 -24.31
C ASN A 20 0.43 10.88 -23.21
N ASN A 21 0.56 10.54 -21.93
CA ASN A 21 0.41 11.53 -20.87
C ASN A 21 1.54 11.40 -19.85
N PHE A 22 2.45 12.36 -19.93
CA PHE A 22 3.34 12.79 -18.87
C PHE A 22 2.48 13.31 -17.71
N VAL A 23 1.79 12.42 -16.98
CA VAL A 23 1.18 12.81 -15.70
C VAL A 23 2.27 12.71 -14.66
N THR A 24 3.08 13.77 -14.59
CA THR A 24 3.64 14.18 -13.31
C THR A 24 2.42 14.45 -12.42
N VAL A 25 2.15 13.58 -11.46
CA VAL A 25 1.29 13.99 -10.34
C VAL A 25 2.10 15.03 -9.58
N THR A 26 1.97 16.29 -9.97
CA THR A 26 2.29 17.41 -9.09
C THR A 26 1.27 17.35 -7.97
N GLY A 27 1.69 16.78 -6.83
CA GLY A 27 0.95 16.96 -5.59
C GLY A 27 1.04 18.42 -5.16
N THR A 28 0.18 19.27 -5.71
CA THR A 28 -0.15 20.57 -5.10
C THR A 28 -1.50 20.43 -4.43
N GLY A 29 -1.47 19.90 -3.21
CA GLY A 29 -2.54 19.99 -2.25
C GLY A 29 -1.98 20.58 -0.97
N THR A 30 -1.77 21.89 -0.94
CA THR A 30 -1.60 22.62 0.32
C THR A 30 -2.96 22.65 1.00
N SER A 31 -3.21 21.68 1.86
CA SER A 31 -4.12 21.81 3.00
C SER A 31 -3.28 21.32 4.16
N SER A 32 -3.22 22.10 5.24
CA SER A 32 -2.36 21.89 6.40
C SER A 32 -2.46 20.46 6.95
N VAL A 33 -1.65 19.56 6.39
CA VAL A 33 -1.42 18.20 6.86
C VAL A 33 -0.57 18.37 8.11
N SER A 34 -1.17 18.20 9.29
CA SER A 34 -0.36 17.71 10.42
C SER A 34 0.28 16.41 9.91
N GLN A 35 1.60 16.24 10.09
CA GLN A 35 2.38 15.09 9.59
C GLN A 35 1.77 13.70 9.90
N THR A 36 0.74 13.62 10.74
CA THR A 36 -0.02 12.44 11.17
C THR A 36 -1.36 12.19 10.45
N CYS A 37 -1.79 13.01 9.49
CA CYS A 37 -3.08 12.79 8.79
C CYS A 37 -2.96 12.73 7.27
N SER A 38 -3.09 11.53 6.69
CA SER A 38 -3.07 11.32 5.22
C SER A 38 -4.45 11.49 4.55
N GLY A 39 -5.49 11.83 5.32
CA GLY A 39 -6.88 11.91 4.85
C GLY A 39 -7.52 13.28 5.06
N ILE A 40 -8.84 13.32 5.11
CA ILE A 40 -9.63 14.52 5.41
C ILE A 40 -9.93 14.60 6.91
N CYS A 41 -9.99 15.81 7.47
CA CYS A 41 -10.41 16.02 8.85
C CYS A 41 -11.93 16.08 8.95
N THR A 42 -12.53 15.15 9.67
CA THR A 42 -13.97 15.04 9.96
C THR A 42 -14.26 15.44 11.41
N ARG A 43 -15.47 15.89 11.72
CA ARG A 43 -15.82 16.36 13.08
C ARG A 43 -15.64 15.27 14.13
N ASP A 44 -16.03 14.04 13.80
CA ASP A 44 -15.95 12.90 14.69
C ASP A 44 -15.80 11.57 13.91
N GLN A 45 -15.56 10.48 14.65
CA GLN A 45 -15.40 9.15 14.08
C GLN A 45 -16.67 8.63 13.36
N ASN A 46 -17.85 9.10 13.75
CA ASN A 46 -19.11 8.65 13.14
C ASN A 46 -19.29 9.29 11.77
N GLU A 47 -18.95 10.56 11.62
CA GLU A 47 -18.93 11.23 10.32
C GLU A 47 -17.99 10.50 9.33
N CYS A 48 -16.79 10.12 9.78
CA CYS A 48 -15.87 9.35 8.97
C CYS A 48 -16.45 7.99 8.51
N LYS A 49 -17.05 7.24 9.44
CA LYS A 49 -17.67 5.94 9.14
C LYS A 49 -18.88 6.07 8.21
N ASN A 50 -19.69 7.12 8.38
CA ASN A 50 -20.86 7.40 7.54
C ASN A 50 -20.45 7.75 6.10
N GLN A 51 -19.31 8.42 5.92
CA GLN A 51 -18.70 8.65 4.61
C GLN A 51 -18.03 7.39 4.02
N GLY A 52 -18.07 6.27 4.75
CA GLY A 52 -17.44 5.03 4.35
C GLY A 52 -15.92 5.02 4.51
N GLY A 53 -15.34 6.00 5.20
CA GLY A 53 -13.91 6.05 5.48
C GLY A 53 -13.49 5.29 6.73
N LYS A 54 -12.18 5.20 6.94
CA LYS A 54 -11.57 4.69 8.17
C LYS A 54 -10.86 5.81 8.91
N VAL A 55 -10.89 5.74 10.23
CA VAL A 55 -10.19 6.68 11.11
C VAL A 55 -8.71 6.31 11.16
N PHE A 56 -7.85 7.24 10.73
CA PHE A 56 -6.40 7.09 10.66
C PHE A 56 -5.63 7.82 11.77
N GLY A 57 -6.32 8.68 12.52
CA GLY A 57 -5.69 9.47 13.57
C GLY A 57 -6.55 10.66 13.96
N SER A 58 -5.90 11.70 14.48
CA SER A 58 -6.54 12.96 14.85
C SER A 58 -5.89 14.11 14.09
N CYS A 59 -6.69 15.10 13.76
CA CYS A 59 -6.25 16.39 13.24
C CYS A 59 -6.14 17.41 14.37
N GLU A 60 -5.66 18.62 14.05
CA GLU A 60 -5.70 19.75 14.98
C GLU A 60 -7.13 20.04 15.46
N ASN A 61 -7.27 20.63 16.65
CA ASN A 61 -8.56 21.00 17.28
C ASN A 61 -9.51 19.83 17.59
N GLY A 62 -9.01 18.61 17.74
CA GLY A 62 -9.80 17.45 18.16
C GLY A 62 -10.65 16.81 17.06
N TYR A 63 -10.43 17.21 15.81
CA TYR A 63 -11.05 16.59 14.65
C TYR A 63 -10.47 15.20 14.39
N THR A 64 -11.24 14.33 13.74
CA THR A 64 -10.86 12.97 13.41
C THR A 64 -10.26 12.91 12.00
N CYS A 65 -9.06 12.37 11.85
CA CYS A 65 -8.46 12.12 10.54
C CYS A 65 -9.13 10.91 9.89
N CYS A 66 -9.77 11.14 8.75
CA CYS A 66 -10.55 10.16 8.02
C CYS A 66 -9.98 9.92 6.62
N ASP A 67 -9.66 8.67 6.31
CA ASP A 67 -9.39 8.25 4.94
C ASP A 67 -10.66 7.69 4.33
N THR A 68 -11.32 8.50 3.49
CA THR A 68 -12.53 8.11 2.74
C THR A 68 -12.23 7.17 1.58
N THR A 69 -10.97 7.02 1.19
CA THR A 69 -10.54 6.07 0.16
C THR A 69 -10.29 4.67 0.73
N TRP A 70 -10.34 4.51 2.07
CA TRP A 70 -10.03 3.26 2.75
C TRP A 70 -10.82 2.03 2.27
N LYS A 71 -12.13 2.20 2.00
CA LYS A 71 -12.97 1.09 1.51
C LYS A 71 -12.56 0.63 0.12
N ASP A 72 -11.99 1.51 -0.67
CA ASP A 72 -11.38 1.12 -1.94
C ASP A 72 -10.02 0.46 -1.68
N THR A 73 -9.23 0.90 -0.69
CA THR A 73 -7.84 0.43 -0.48
C THR A 73 -7.75 -0.95 0.19
N SER A 74 -8.67 -1.29 1.10
CA SER A 74 -8.62 -2.54 1.88
C SER A 74 -9.42 -3.68 1.26
N SER A 75 -8.75 -4.62 0.61
CA SER A 75 -9.34 -5.93 0.36
C SER A 75 -8.26 -6.89 -0.08
N CYS A 76 -7.85 -7.77 0.81
CA CYS A 76 -7.15 -8.97 0.40
C CYS A 76 -8.00 -9.72 -0.64
N GLY A 77 -7.48 -9.90 -1.85
CA GLY A 77 -8.25 -10.42 -2.99
C GLY A 77 -8.92 -9.36 -3.87
N ALA A 78 -8.66 -8.06 -3.67
CA ALA A 78 -9.17 -7.01 -4.57
C ALA A 78 -8.69 -7.23 -5.99
N ILE A 79 -9.57 -6.99 -6.96
CA ILE A 79 -9.17 -6.74 -8.34
C ILE A 79 -9.60 -5.32 -8.67
N LYS A 80 -8.63 -4.50 -9.06
CA LYS A 80 -8.87 -3.11 -9.46
C LYS A 80 -8.55 -2.92 -10.93
N ALA A 81 -9.42 -2.22 -11.64
CA ALA A 81 -9.10 -1.75 -12.98
C ALA A 81 -8.07 -0.61 -12.91
N SER A 82 -7.26 -0.45 -13.96
CA SER A 82 -6.25 0.60 -14.09
C SER A 82 -6.88 1.99 -14.09
N LYS A 83 -7.11 2.53 -12.89
CA LYS A 83 -7.38 3.95 -12.61
C LYS A 83 -6.11 4.54 -12.01
N ASN A 84 -5.76 5.79 -12.27
CA ASN A 84 -4.55 6.39 -11.71
C ASN A 84 -4.94 7.46 -10.66
N PRO A 85 -4.51 7.36 -9.39
CA PRO A 85 -3.78 6.25 -8.75
C PRO A 85 -4.67 5.09 -8.25
N VAL A 86 -4.04 3.93 -7.98
CA VAL A 86 -4.65 2.80 -7.24
C VAL A 86 -3.93 2.53 -5.93
N TYR A 87 -4.65 2.29 -4.85
CA TYR A 87 -4.06 1.92 -3.55
C TYR A 87 -4.36 0.47 -3.17
N PHE A 88 -3.45 -0.20 -2.47
CA PHE A 88 -3.66 -1.52 -1.88
C PHE A 88 -3.15 -1.53 -0.45
N VAL A 89 -3.91 -2.13 0.47
CA VAL A 89 -3.46 -2.34 1.84
C VAL A 89 -3.69 -3.78 2.28
N SER A 90 -2.83 -4.27 3.16
CA SER A 90 -3.03 -5.55 3.81
C SER A 90 -4.32 -5.54 4.64
N PRO A 91 -4.97 -6.70 4.82
CA PRO A 91 -6.07 -6.81 5.76
C PRO A 91 -5.63 -6.34 7.15
N ASP A 92 -6.57 -5.80 7.91
CA ASP A 92 -6.36 -5.30 9.27
C ASP A 92 -5.46 -4.06 9.41
N TYR A 93 -4.70 -3.63 8.37
CA TYR A 93 -3.89 -2.40 8.36
C TYR A 93 -4.70 -1.22 8.95
N PRO A 94 -4.14 -0.34 9.81
CA PRO A 94 -2.74 -0.32 10.26
C PRO A 94 -2.45 -1.31 11.38
N ALA A 95 -3.43 -2.12 11.78
CA ALA A 95 -3.21 -3.15 12.77
C ALA A 95 -2.41 -4.32 12.19
N PHE A 96 -1.68 -4.99 13.08
CA PHE A 96 -0.86 -6.15 12.78
C PHE A 96 -1.71 -7.36 12.36
N ILE A 97 -1.23 -8.09 11.35
CA ILE A 97 -1.77 -9.40 11.01
C ILE A 97 -1.07 -10.48 11.83
N GLY A 98 -1.70 -10.89 12.94
CA GLY A 98 -1.19 -11.95 13.83
C GLY A 98 -1.38 -13.39 13.34
N ARG A 99 -1.48 -13.60 12.03
CA ARG A 99 -1.71 -14.91 11.42
C ARG A 99 -1.02 -14.99 10.07
N ASP A 100 -0.66 -16.20 9.66
CA ASP A 100 -0.16 -16.44 8.31
C ASP A 100 -1.29 -16.17 7.32
N ILE A 101 -1.03 -15.31 6.34
CA ILE A 101 -1.99 -14.97 5.29
C ILE A 101 -1.29 -14.83 3.95
N VAL A 102 -1.95 -15.32 2.90
CA VAL A 102 -1.58 -15.00 1.53
C VAL A 102 -2.54 -13.95 1.01
N CYS A 103 -1.99 -12.80 0.63
CA CYS A 103 -2.77 -11.69 0.13
C CYS A 103 -2.49 -11.42 -1.34
N THR A 104 -3.50 -11.63 -2.19
CA THR A 104 -3.39 -11.38 -3.62
C THR A 104 -4.10 -10.07 -3.96
N PHE A 105 -3.41 -9.19 -4.67
CA PHE A 105 -3.98 -7.97 -5.24
C PHE A 105 -3.92 -8.08 -6.76
N GLY A 106 -5.06 -7.89 -7.41
CA GLY A 106 -5.20 -7.85 -8.85
C GLY A 106 -5.25 -6.42 -9.35
N LEU A 107 -4.47 -6.13 -10.40
CA LEU A 107 -4.56 -4.90 -11.17
C LEU A 107 -4.79 -5.28 -12.65
N THR A 108 -5.94 -4.93 -13.20
CA THR A 108 -6.24 -5.11 -14.62
C THR A 108 -5.75 -3.88 -15.38
N LEU A 109 -4.79 -4.06 -16.28
CA LEU A 109 -4.22 -2.99 -17.09
C LEU A 109 -5.04 -2.79 -18.38
N ALA A 110 -5.29 -1.54 -18.75
CA ALA A 110 -5.78 -1.19 -20.08
C ALA A 110 -4.69 -1.37 -21.15
N GLU A 111 -5.08 -1.53 -22.42
CA GLU A 111 -4.17 -1.82 -23.52
C GLU A 111 -3.13 -0.71 -23.79
N ASP A 112 -3.42 0.52 -23.37
CA ASP A 112 -2.56 1.70 -23.55
C ASP A 112 -1.60 1.96 -22.37
N VAL A 113 -1.63 1.10 -21.35
CA VAL A 113 -0.69 1.13 -20.22
C VAL A 113 0.65 0.55 -20.65
N VAL A 114 1.72 1.28 -20.36
CA VAL A 114 3.07 0.88 -20.78
C VAL A 114 4.04 0.67 -19.63
N ALA A 115 3.65 1.07 -18.43
CA ALA A 115 4.39 0.77 -17.23
C ALA A 115 3.50 0.90 -15.99
N VAL A 116 3.86 0.15 -14.95
CA VAL A 116 3.30 0.30 -13.61
C VAL A 116 4.44 0.68 -12.67
N ARG A 117 4.23 1.72 -11.88
CA ARG A 117 5.10 2.06 -10.75
C ARG A 117 4.40 1.69 -9.46
N ILE A 118 5.09 0.99 -8.57
CA ILE A 118 4.64 0.64 -7.23
C ILE A 118 5.45 1.48 -6.25
N ASP A 119 4.75 2.21 -5.39
CA ASP A 119 5.26 3.01 -4.30
C ASP A 119 4.85 2.35 -2.98
N PHE A 120 5.85 2.07 -2.14
CA PHE A 120 5.66 1.44 -0.84
C PHE A 120 5.48 2.55 0.20
N LEU A 121 4.24 2.81 0.62
CA LEU A 121 3.91 3.95 1.47
C LEU A 121 4.21 3.69 2.94
N ASP A 122 3.84 2.50 3.42
CA ASP A 122 4.06 2.05 4.79
C ASP A 122 4.10 0.53 4.78
N VAL A 123 5.32 -0.01 4.74
CA VAL A 123 5.56 -1.44 4.52
C VAL A 123 6.61 -1.95 5.46
N GLU A 124 6.16 -2.81 6.36
CA GLU A 124 6.99 -3.59 7.25
C GLU A 124 6.57 -5.06 7.13
N MET A 125 7.58 -5.89 6.87
CA MET A 125 7.50 -7.34 6.72
C MET A 125 8.69 -7.93 7.45
N ASP A 126 8.61 -9.20 7.85
CA ASP A 126 9.82 -9.88 8.31
C ASP A 126 10.91 -9.87 7.22
N GLY A 127 12.14 -9.65 7.66
CA GLY A 127 13.28 -9.43 6.77
C GLY A 127 13.90 -10.71 6.23
N LEU A 128 15.11 -10.56 5.71
CA LEU A 128 15.90 -11.69 5.21
C LEU A 128 16.21 -12.66 6.35
N SER A 129 15.95 -13.95 6.14
CA SER A 129 16.55 -15.00 6.92
C SER A 129 17.94 -15.31 6.34
N TYR A 130 18.92 -15.49 7.23
CA TYR A 130 20.25 -15.98 6.84
C TYR A 130 20.25 -17.50 6.95
N PHE A 131 19.94 -18.18 5.85
CA PHE A 131 20.22 -19.61 5.70
C PHE A 131 21.62 -19.79 5.08
N PRO A 132 22.28 -20.96 5.26
CA PRO A 132 23.60 -21.26 4.68
C PRO A 132 23.73 -21.14 3.15
N ARG A 133 22.66 -20.78 2.41
CA ARG A 133 22.64 -20.57 0.97
C ARG A 133 22.45 -19.11 0.52
N GLY A 134 22.43 -18.17 1.45
CA GLY A 134 22.27 -16.74 1.17
C GLY A 134 21.07 -16.14 1.89
N ALA A 135 20.95 -14.81 1.81
CA ALA A 135 19.86 -14.06 2.41
C ALA A 135 18.62 -14.12 1.52
N SER A 136 17.50 -14.63 2.03
CA SER A 136 16.24 -14.73 1.28
C SER A 136 15.02 -14.35 2.13
N CYS A 137 13.96 -13.89 1.47
CA CYS A 137 12.67 -13.61 2.08
C CYS A 137 11.93 -14.94 2.30
N GLU A 138 12.04 -15.51 3.52
CA GLU A 138 11.43 -16.81 3.85
C GLU A 138 10.13 -16.70 4.64
N SER A 139 10.03 -15.73 5.57
CA SER A 139 8.85 -15.54 6.41
C SER A 139 7.76 -14.75 5.67
N ASP A 140 8.02 -13.47 5.41
CA ASP A 140 7.11 -12.57 4.71
C ASP A 140 7.72 -12.18 3.37
N MET A 141 6.87 -12.11 2.35
CA MET A 141 7.30 -11.85 0.98
C MET A 141 6.25 -11.04 0.23
N PHE A 142 6.72 -10.00 -0.44
CA PHE A 142 6.01 -9.33 -1.51
C PHE A 142 6.49 -9.90 -2.85
N ILE A 143 5.54 -10.43 -3.64
CA ILE A 143 5.83 -11.03 -4.94
C ILE A 143 4.98 -10.34 -6.00
N LEU A 144 5.63 -9.80 -7.02
CA LEU A 144 4.96 -9.27 -8.20
C LEU A 144 4.88 -10.35 -9.29
N LYS A 145 3.67 -10.58 -9.80
CA LYS A 145 3.37 -11.53 -10.88
C LYS A 145 2.73 -10.79 -12.06
N GLY A 146 2.77 -11.37 -13.26
CA GLY A 146 2.14 -10.82 -14.46
C GLY A 146 3.08 -10.63 -15.66
N PHE A 147 4.35 -11.00 -15.53
CA PHE A 147 5.36 -10.89 -16.58
C PHE A 147 5.47 -12.19 -17.38
N LYS A 148 5.72 -12.07 -18.70
CA LYS A 148 5.76 -13.22 -19.62
C LYS A 148 7.09 -13.99 -19.57
N THR A 149 8.22 -13.30 -19.43
CA THR A 149 9.57 -13.87 -19.65
C THR A 149 10.51 -13.72 -18.45
N TRP A 150 10.15 -12.91 -17.46
CA TRP A 150 10.98 -12.61 -16.30
C TRP A 150 10.11 -12.55 -15.06
N THR A 151 10.62 -12.89 -13.89
CA THR A 151 9.89 -12.71 -12.63
C THR A 151 10.78 -11.90 -11.69
N PRO A 152 10.31 -10.74 -11.18
CA PRO A 152 11.05 -9.98 -10.19
C PRO A 152 11.35 -10.85 -8.95
N PRO A 153 12.51 -10.64 -8.29
CA PRO A 153 12.78 -11.27 -7.01
C PRO A 153 11.72 -10.86 -5.97
N SER A 154 11.48 -11.73 -4.99
CA SER A 154 10.65 -11.38 -3.83
C SER A 154 11.31 -10.26 -3.02
N LEU A 155 10.48 -9.38 -2.47
CA LEU A 155 10.91 -8.29 -1.60
C LEU A 155 10.40 -8.54 -0.18
N CYS A 156 11.16 -8.12 0.82
CA CYS A 156 10.82 -8.26 2.24
C CYS A 156 11.57 -7.22 3.08
N GLY A 157 11.30 -7.20 4.38
CA GLY A 157 11.82 -6.18 5.29
C GLY A 157 11.04 -4.86 5.19
N ASN A 158 11.66 -3.78 5.67
CA ASN A 158 11.09 -2.44 5.59
C ASN A 158 11.29 -1.86 4.19
N LEU A 159 10.19 -1.68 3.45
CA LEU A 159 10.18 -1.12 2.10
C LEU A 159 9.58 0.30 2.07
N THR A 160 9.29 0.88 3.23
CA THR A 160 8.69 2.22 3.34
C THR A 160 9.52 3.28 2.61
N GLY A 161 8.89 4.02 1.71
CA GLY A 161 9.52 5.07 0.89
C GLY A 161 10.23 4.58 -0.37
N TYR A 162 10.31 3.26 -0.60
CA TYR A 162 10.87 2.72 -1.83
C TYR A 162 9.85 2.75 -2.98
N SER A 163 10.37 2.73 -4.20
CA SER A 163 9.57 2.68 -5.43
C SER A 163 10.18 1.70 -6.42
N SER A 164 9.34 1.00 -7.17
CA SER A 164 9.77 0.11 -8.25
C SER A 164 8.92 0.31 -9.49
N LYS A 165 9.57 0.41 -10.65
CA LYS A 165 8.92 0.59 -11.95
C LYS A 165 9.07 -0.68 -12.78
N TYR A 166 7.96 -1.10 -13.38
CA TYR A 166 7.86 -2.32 -14.17
C TYR A 166 7.25 -2.00 -15.54
N LEU A 167 7.81 -2.60 -16.59
CA LEU A 167 7.38 -2.49 -17.98
C LEU A 167 6.58 -3.72 -18.39
#